data_AF-A0A1B6CCA6-F1
#
_entry.id   AF-A0A1B6CCA6-F1
#
_cell.length_a   1.000
_cell.length_b   1.000
_cell.length_c   1.000
_cell.angle_alpha   90.00
_cell.angle_beta   90.00
_cell.angle_gamma   90.00
#
_symmetry.space_group_name_H-M   'P 1'
#
loop_
_entity.id
_entity.type
_entity.pdbx_description
1 polymer ?
#
loop_
_entity_poly.entity_id
_entity_poly.type
_entity_poly.pdbx_seq_one_letter_code
_entity_poly.pdbx_strand_id
1 'polypeptide(L)'
;MNIIQITKIMMVQMLMTLTDNRKKNFKRQLENAIHIGTGNNDTFIQTNYTIQNDERNLVVTDENHPNNEELQEIPNTQAVRQKKKHFSAKLKVTKKRQRNPNEGLKVKRMINRERSEAYVNCKGEFKPAKTLFTGALCPEKCRLKCSEAFTLEEREQLFTSYYKLDINSMLQMLCIKVCHLGSELVQSIIKLRLISTLLPLGENKPLFVKELSSNCIT
;
A
#
# COMPACT_ATOMS: atom_id res chain seq x y z
N MET A 1 7.09 45.30 -17.39
CA MET A 1 6.46 44.03 -16.94
C MET A 1 6.28 44.13 -15.44
N ASN A 2 5.05 43.98 -14.92
CA ASN A 2 4.72 44.28 -13.51
C ASN A 2 5.30 43.20 -12.56
N ILE A 3 5.81 43.56 -11.38
CA ILE A 3 6.45 42.63 -10.42
C ILE A 3 5.53 41.46 -10.05
N ILE A 4 4.21 41.72 -10.04
CA ILE A 4 3.17 40.72 -9.79
C ILE A 4 3.10 39.65 -10.90
N GLN A 5 3.40 40.01 -12.16
CA GLN A 5 3.43 39.05 -13.26
C GLN A 5 4.64 38.12 -13.17
N ILE A 6 5.81 38.65 -12.77
CA ILE A 6 7.04 37.87 -12.62
C ILE A 6 6.90 36.82 -11.50
N THR A 7 6.33 37.21 -10.35
CA THR A 7 6.11 36.28 -9.22
C THR A 7 5.11 35.17 -9.56
N LYS A 8 4.05 35.47 -10.31
CA LYS A 8 3.10 34.44 -10.80
C LYS A 8 3.77 33.41 -11.72
N ILE A 9 4.62 33.86 -12.65
CA ILE A 9 5.34 32.97 -13.57
C ILE A 9 6.30 32.05 -12.79
N MET A 10 7.04 32.61 -11.83
CA MET A 10 7.96 31.81 -11.00
C MET A 10 7.24 30.76 -10.16
N MET A 11 6.09 31.09 -9.56
CA MET A 11 5.30 30.11 -8.79
C MET A 11 4.76 28.98 -9.67
N VAL A 12 4.31 29.28 -10.89
CA VAL A 12 3.82 28.26 -11.84
C VAL A 12 4.96 27.34 -12.26
N GLN A 13 6.15 27.87 -12.57
CA GLN A 13 7.33 27.06 -12.89
C GLN A 13 7.77 26.18 -11.71
N MET A 14 7.74 26.70 -10.48
CA MET A 14 8.06 25.94 -9.28
C MET A 14 7.04 24.81 -9.02
N LEU A 15 5.75 25.06 -9.23
CA LEU A 15 4.71 24.03 -9.10
C LEU A 15 4.86 22.93 -10.17
N MET A 16 5.15 23.29 -11.42
CA MET A 16 5.38 22.32 -12.50
C MET A 16 6.57 21.40 -12.20
N THR A 17 7.70 21.95 -11.78
CA THR A 17 8.91 21.16 -11.43
C THR A 17 8.72 20.23 -10.23
N LEU A 18 7.93 20.64 -9.23
CA LEU A 18 7.58 19.78 -8.09
C LEU A 18 6.71 18.59 -8.51
N THR A 19 5.81 18.78 -9.48
CA THR A 19 4.97 17.67 -9.98
C THR A 19 5.77 16.64 -10.79
N ASP A 20 6.78 17.08 -11.55
CA ASP A 20 7.63 16.18 -12.34
C ASP A 20 8.56 15.33 -11.47
N ASN A 21 9.10 15.90 -10.39
CA ASN A 21 9.92 15.15 -9.44
C ASN A 21 9.11 14.10 -8.67
N ARG A 22 7.84 14.41 -8.32
CA ARG A 22 6.92 13.41 -7.74
C ARG A 22 6.61 12.28 -8.71
N LYS A 23 6.33 12.58 -9.99
CA LYS A 23 6.08 11.56 -11.02
C LYS A 23 7.29 10.64 -11.25
N LYS A 24 8.51 11.20 -11.28
CA LYS A 24 9.75 10.41 -11.43
C LYS A 24 9.98 9.46 -10.25
N ASN A 25 9.71 9.89 -9.02
CA ASN A 25 9.83 9.02 -7.85
C ASN A 25 8.78 7.90 -7.86
N PHE A 26 7.54 8.20 -8.25
CA PHE A 26 6.49 7.18 -8.36
C PHE A 26 6.80 6.15 -9.44
N LYS A 27 7.32 6.59 -10.60
CA LYS A 27 7.75 5.69 -11.68
C LYS A 27 8.86 4.73 -11.24
N ARG A 28 9.88 5.22 -10.53
CA ARG A 28 10.96 4.37 -9.97
C ARG A 28 10.44 3.35 -8.95
N GLN A 29 9.49 3.74 -8.10
CA GLN A 29 8.89 2.80 -7.14
C GLN A 29 8.10 1.71 -7.86
N LEU A 30 7.37 2.05 -8.93
CA LEU A 30 6.63 1.08 -9.73
C LEU A 30 7.55 0.12 -10.49
N GLU A 31 8.63 0.62 -11.09
CA GLU A 31 9.65 -0.20 -11.78
C GLU A 31 10.35 -1.17 -10.82
N ASN A 32 10.65 -0.74 -9.59
CA ASN A 32 11.22 -1.62 -8.56
C ASN A 32 10.24 -2.69 -8.08
N ALA A 33 8.93 -2.39 -8.01
CA ALA A 33 7.91 -3.36 -7.63
C ALA A 33 7.70 -4.44 -8.72
N ILE A 34 7.73 -4.05 -10.00
CA ILE A 34 7.60 -4.98 -11.14
C ILE A 34 8.78 -5.96 -11.17
N HIS A 35 9.99 -5.52 -10.80
CA HIS A 35 11.17 -6.38 -10.84
C HIS A 35 11.21 -7.48 -9.75
N ILE A 36 10.39 -7.36 -8.71
CA ILE A 36 10.25 -8.36 -7.64
C ILE A 36 9.19 -9.43 -8.01
N GLY A 37 8.29 -9.13 -8.95
CA GLY A 37 7.13 -9.98 -9.27
C GLY A 37 7.30 -11.03 -10.37
N THR A 38 8.42 -11.06 -11.11
CA THR A 38 8.62 -12.02 -12.23
C THR A 38 9.47 -13.24 -11.86
N GLY A 39 9.79 -13.43 -10.58
CA GLY A 39 10.32 -14.70 -10.09
C GLY A 39 9.20 -15.73 -9.99
N ASN A 40 9.10 -16.61 -10.99
CA ASN A 40 8.26 -17.81 -11.05
C ASN A 40 7.82 -18.35 -9.67
N ASN A 41 6.59 -18.03 -9.25
CA ASN A 41 5.96 -18.55 -8.03
C ASN A 41 4.81 -19.50 -8.41
N ASP A 42 5.13 -20.60 -9.08
CA ASP A 42 4.30 -21.82 -9.07
C ASP A 42 4.76 -22.76 -7.95
N THR A 43 5.04 -22.18 -6.78
CA THR A 43 5.17 -22.98 -5.55
C THR A 43 4.19 -22.40 -4.55
N PHE A 44 2.93 -22.79 -4.74
CA PHE A 44 1.90 -22.77 -3.72
C PHE A 44 2.38 -23.68 -2.57
N ILE A 45 3.24 -23.14 -1.70
CA ILE A 45 3.57 -23.83 -0.46
C ILE A 45 2.42 -23.54 0.50
N GLN A 46 1.43 -24.42 0.50
CA GLN A 46 0.60 -24.69 1.68
C GLN A 46 1.55 -25.09 2.81
N THR A 47 2.06 -24.09 3.53
CA THR A 47 2.80 -24.32 4.76
C THR A 47 1.78 -24.40 5.89
N ASN A 48 1.21 -25.59 6.06
CA ASN A 48 0.73 -26.05 7.35
C ASN A 48 1.97 -26.22 8.25
N TYR A 49 2.55 -25.11 8.74
CA TYR A 49 3.50 -25.19 9.85
C TYR A 49 2.69 -25.20 11.14
N THR A 50 2.35 -26.41 11.57
CA THR A 50 2.02 -26.71 12.96
C THR A 50 3.21 -26.25 13.81
N ILE A 51 3.01 -25.19 14.59
CA ILE A 51 3.91 -24.84 15.69
C ILE A 51 3.83 -26.03 16.65
N GLN A 52 4.86 -26.89 16.63
CA GLN A 52 5.02 -27.97 17.60
C GLN A 52 5.22 -27.33 18.97
N ASN A 53 4.12 -27.11 19.68
CA ASN A 53 4.13 -27.26 21.12
C ASN A 53 4.18 -28.77 21.37
N ASP A 54 5.31 -29.24 21.90
CA ASP A 54 5.42 -30.55 22.51
C ASP A 54 4.32 -30.69 23.56
N GLU A 55 3.32 -31.51 23.28
CA GLU A 55 2.66 -32.39 24.25
C GLU A 55 1.70 -33.37 23.52
N ARG A 56 2.17 -34.62 23.37
CA ARG A 56 1.44 -35.89 23.39
C ARG A 56 -0.04 -35.87 22.90
N ASN A 57 -0.31 -36.41 21.72
CA ASN A 57 -0.98 -37.73 21.58
C ASN A 57 -1.25 -38.13 20.12
N LEU A 58 -1.00 -39.41 19.91
CA LEU A 58 -1.28 -40.27 18.77
C LEU A 58 -2.80 -40.34 18.50
N VAL A 59 -3.26 -40.08 17.27
CA VAL A 59 -4.27 -40.89 16.55
C VAL A 59 -4.06 -40.65 15.05
N VAL A 60 -3.65 -41.71 14.34
CA VAL A 60 -3.63 -41.79 12.88
C VAL A 60 -4.95 -42.43 12.47
N THR A 61 -5.71 -41.77 11.61
CA THR A 61 -6.75 -42.39 10.81
C THR A 61 -6.50 -42.06 9.35
N ASP A 62 -6.11 -43.09 8.60
CA ASP A 62 -6.07 -43.13 7.13
C ASP A 62 -7.49 -43.08 6.58
N GLU A 63 -7.79 -42.10 5.72
CA GLU A 63 -8.93 -42.19 4.81
C GLU A 63 -8.50 -41.94 3.37
N ASN A 64 -8.72 -42.99 2.59
CA ASN A 64 -8.59 -43.14 1.16
C ASN A 64 -9.38 -42.06 0.38
N HIS A 65 -8.79 -41.50 -0.67
CA HIS A 65 -9.55 -40.80 -1.71
C HIS A 65 -9.27 -41.39 -3.10
N PRO A 66 -10.29 -41.89 -3.82
CA PRO A 66 -10.12 -42.50 -5.13
C PRO A 66 -10.07 -41.46 -6.27
N ASN A 67 -9.39 -41.90 -7.34
CA ASN A 67 -9.30 -41.34 -8.68
C ASN A 67 -10.66 -40.91 -9.26
N ASN A 68 -10.67 -39.82 -10.04
CA ASN A 68 -11.46 -39.84 -11.27
C ASN A 68 -10.83 -38.97 -12.38
N GLU A 69 -10.67 -39.61 -13.53
CA GLU A 69 -10.20 -39.09 -14.80
C GLU A 69 -11.35 -38.40 -15.53
N GLU A 70 -11.13 -37.21 -16.11
CA GLU A 70 -11.83 -36.81 -17.34
C GLU A 70 -11.00 -35.76 -18.07
N LEU A 71 -10.22 -36.22 -19.07
CA LEU A 71 -9.40 -35.37 -19.93
C LEU A 71 -10.17 -35.13 -21.25
N GLN A 72 -10.57 -33.90 -21.51
CA GLN A 72 -11.19 -33.50 -22.79
C GLN A 72 -10.14 -33.28 -23.87
N GLU A 73 -10.41 -33.82 -25.06
CA GLU A 73 -9.54 -33.76 -26.24
C GLU A 73 -9.46 -32.34 -26.83
N ILE A 74 -8.24 -31.80 -26.96
CA ILE A 74 -7.97 -30.50 -27.56
C ILE A 74 -7.67 -30.68 -29.07
N PRO A 75 -8.23 -29.83 -29.96
CA PRO A 75 -8.07 -29.93 -31.41
C PRO A 75 -6.62 -29.78 -31.88
N ASN A 76 -6.25 -30.75 -32.72
CA ASN A 76 -5.02 -30.93 -33.46
C ASN A 76 -4.63 -29.68 -34.27
N THR A 77 -3.81 -28.82 -33.66
CA THR A 77 -3.22 -27.65 -34.35
C THR A 77 -1.91 -28.10 -35.01
N GLN A 78 -1.85 -28.00 -36.33
CA GLN A 78 -0.76 -28.51 -37.15
C GLN A 78 0.61 -27.95 -36.70
N ALA A 79 1.44 -28.86 -36.23
CA ALA A 79 2.72 -28.58 -35.60
C ALA A 79 3.76 -28.08 -36.62
N VAL A 80 4.06 -26.79 -36.56
CA VAL A 80 5.28 -26.23 -37.17
C VAL A 80 6.48 -26.87 -36.46
N ARG A 81 7.14 -27.81 -37.14
CA ARG A 81 8.30 -28.56 -36.62
C ARG A 81 9.50 -27.62 -36.47
N GLN A 82 9.54 -26.88 -35.37
CA GLN A 82 10.73 -26.14 -34.99
C GLN A 82 11.84 -27.15 -34.71
N LYS A 83 12.94 -27.06 -35.48
CA LYS A 83 14.13 -27.91 -35.31
C LYS A 83 14.63 -27.76 -33.87
N LYS A 84 14.36 -28.77 -33.04
CA LYS A 84 14.82 -28.83 -31.65
C LYS A 84 16.34 -28.74 -31.67
N LYS A 85 16.89 -27.65 -31.13
CA LYS A 85 18.34 -27.52 -30.97
C LYS A 85 18.80 -28.64 -30.03
N HIS A 86 19.53 -29.61 -30.57
CA HIS A 86 20.10 -30.70 -29.81
C HIS A 86 21.29 -30.17 -29.02
N PHE A 87 21.03 -29.68 -27.81
CA PHE A 87 22.09 -29.32 -26.89
C PHE A 87 22.76 -30.61 -26.45
N SER A 88 24.02 -30.82 -26.87
CA SER A 88 24.82 -31.91 -26.32
C SER A 88 24.85 -31.77 -24.80
N ALA A 89 24.62 -32.89 -24.09
CA ALA A 89 24.58 -32.94 -22.64
C ALA A 89 25.95 -32.57 -22.05
N LYS A 90 26.23 -31.26 -21.97
CA LYS A 90 27.37 -30.76 -21.21
C LYS A 90 27.01 -30.97 -19.75
N LEU A 91 27.68 -31.92 -19.10
CA LEU A 91 27.68 -32.13 -17.65
C LEU A 91 28.28 -30.90 -16.93
N LYS A 92 27.67 -29.73 -17.08
CA LYS A 92 27.92 -28.59 -16.20
C LYS A 92 26.96 -28.76 -15.03
N VAL A 93 27.33 -29.65 -14.11
CA VAL A 93 26.79 -29.63 -12.76
C VAL A 93 27.27 -28.32 -12.16
N THR A 94 26.48 -27.25 -12.35
CA THR A 94 26.67 -26.02 -11.60
C THR A 94 26.63 -26.44 -10.13
N LYS A 95 27.71 -26.17 -9.37
CA LYS A 95 27.72 -26.42 -7.93
C LYS A 95 26.42 -25.82 -7.39
N LYS A 96 25.54 -26.66 -6.82
CA LYS A 96 24.31 -26.18 -6.18
C LYS A 96 24.75 -25.08 -5.22
N ARG A 97 24.24 -23.86 -5.42
CA ARG A 97 24.55 -22.74 -4.54
C ARG A 97 24.08 -23.14 -3.14
N GLN A 98 24.99 -23.14 -2.17
CA GLN A 98 24.58 -23.30 -0.79
C GLN A 98 23.74 -22.07 -0.42
N ARG A 99 22.49 -22.29 -0.02
CA ARG A 99 21.60 -21.20 0.39
C ARG A 99 22.09 -20.66 1.71
N ASN A 100 22.19 -19.33 1.83
CA ASN A 100 22.55 -18.70 3.09
C ASN A 100 21.37 -18.86 4.09
N PRO A 101 21.55 -19.55 5.23
CA PRO A 101 20.47 -19.76 6.20
C PRO A 101 19.92 -18.43 6.75
N ASN A 102 20.73 -17.38 6.80
CA ASN A 102 20.34 -16.07 7.32
C ASN A 102 19.30 -15.34 6.45
N GLU A 103 19.26 -15.63 5.14
CA GLU A 103 18.25 -15.04 4.25
C GLU A 103 16.85 -15.53 4.59
N GLY A 104 16.69 -16.83 4.88
CA GLY A 104 15.42 -17.40 5.31
C GLY A 104 14.91 -16.75 6.60
N LEU A 105 15.79 -16.55 7.57
CA LEU A 105 15.46 -15.86 8.83
C LEU A 105 15.08 -14.39 8.60
N LYS A 106 15.75 -13.69 7.66
CA LYS A 106 15.39 -12.31 7.29
C LYS A 106 13.98 -12.24 6.70
N VAL A 107 13.64 -13.13 5.75
CA VAL A 107 12.32 -13.19 5.13
C VAL A 107 11.25 -13.51 6.16
N LYS A 108 11.47 -14.51 7.03
CA LYS A 108 10.52 -14.86 8.10
C LYS A 108 10.21 -13.68 9.03
N ARG A 109 11.23 -12.92 9.43
CA ARG A 109 11.05 -11.73 10.29
C ARG A 109 10.31 -10.60 9.58
N MET A 110 10.55 -10.42 8.29
CA MET A 110 9.82 -9.44 7.47
C MET A 110 8.33 -9.80 7.43
N ILE A 111 8.00 -11.06 7.10
CA ILE A 111 6.62 -11.56 7.05
C ILE A 111 5.93 -11.40 8.41
N ASN A 112 6.56 -11.83 9.51
CA ASN A 112 5.96 -11.70 10.84
C ASN A 112 5.74 -10.22 11.22
N ARG A 113 6.67 -9.33 10.88
CA ARG A 113 6.54 -7.90 11.14
C ARG A 113 5.38 -7.28 10.34
N GLU A 114 5.21 -7.67 9.09
CA GLU A 114 4.11 -7.22 8.22
C GLU A 114 2.77 -7.70 8.75
N ARG A 115 2.69 -8.97 9.18
CA ARG A 115 1.51 -9.57 9.83
C ARG A 115 1.26 -9.13 11.26
N SER A 116 2.12 -8.27 11.80
CA SER A 116 2.09 -7.81 13.19
C SER A 116 2.24 -8.89 14.27
N GLU A 117 2.80 -10.04 13.90
CA GLU A 117 3.10 -11.16 14.78
C GLU A 117 4.39 -10.92 15.59
N ALA A 118 4.56 -11.68 16.67
CA ALA A 118 5.80 -11.66 17.43
C ALA A 118 6.97 -12.22 16.61
N TYR A 119 8.15 -11.65 16.80
CA TYR A 119 9.36 -12.10 16.10
C TYR A 119 10.63 -11.79 16.89
N VAL A 120 11.72 -12.49 16.56
CA VAL A 120 13.04 -12.26 17.13
C VAL A 120 13.86 -11.40 16.18
N ASN A 121 14.51 -10.35 16.67
CA ASN A 121 15.34 -9.45 15.86
C ASN A 121 16.70 -10.08 15.50
N CYS A 122 17.52 -9.43 14.66
CA CYS A 122 18.89 -9.88 14.35
C CYS A 122 19.78 -10.02 15.59
N LYS A 123 19.48 -9.25 16.62
CA LYS A 123 20.20 -9.26 17.90
C LYS A 123 19.72 -10.35 18.87
N GLY A 124 18.73 -11.16 18.49
CA GLY A 124 18.10 -12.10 19.41
C GLY A 124 17.03 -11.49 20.32
N GLU A 125 16.76 -10.19 20.23
CA GLU A 125 15.70 -9.53 21.01
C GLU A 125 14.31 -9.96 20.55
N PHE A 126 13.47 -10.39 21.49
CA PHE A 126 12.05 -10.67 21.24
C PHE A 126 11.26 -9.37 21.07
N LYS A 127 10.45 -9.30 20.00
CA LYS A 127 9.50 -8.22 19.74
C LYS A 127 8.09 -8.81 19.83
N PRO A 128 7.23 -8.32 20.75
CA PRO A 128 5.87 -8.84 20.89
C PRO A 128 5.02 -8.50 19.67
N ALA A 129 3.93 -9.24 19.50
CA ALA A 129 2.91 -8.94 18.50
C ALA A 129 2.29 -7.56 18.78
N LYS A 130 1.89 -6.84 17.74
CA LYS A 130 1.22 -5.54 17.94
C LYS A 130 -0.21 -5.80 18.37
N THR A 131 -0.59 -5.28 19.53
CA THR A 131 -1.98 -5.28 20.01
C THR A 131 -2.46 -3.84 20.15
N LEU A 132 -3.77 -3.59 20.02
CA LEU A 132 -4.32 -2.24 20.17
C LEU A 132 -4.11 -1.65 21.57
N PHE A 133 -4.17 -2.51 22.59
CA PHE A 133 -4.10 -2.11 23.99
C PHE A 133 -2.72 -1.64 24.45
N THR A 134 -1.65 -1.87 23.69
CA THR A 134 -0.29 -1.51 24.12
C THR A 134 -0.01 0.00 24.08
N GLY A 135 -1.03 0.85 23.92
CA GLY A 135 -0.90 2.32 23.88
C GLY A 135 -0.12 2.87 22.68
N ALA A 136 0.38 1.98 21.80
CA ALA A 136 1.31 2.35 20.74
C ALA A 136 0.62 2.89 19.47
N LEU A 137 -0.66 2.57 19.25
CA LEU A 137 -1.36 2.86 17.99
C LEU A 137 -2.19 4.15 18.03
N CYS A 138 -2.79 4.47 19.18
CA CYS A 138 -3.48 5.75 19.41
C CYS A 138 -3.12 6.27 20.79
N PRO A 139 -2.05 7.08 20.92
CA PRO A 139 -1.81 7.80 22.15
C PRO A 139 -2.98 8.76 22.42
N GLU A 140 -3.17 9.18 23.67
CA GLU A 140 -4.18 10.19 24.05
C GLU A 140 -4.08 11.47 23.21
N LYS A 141 -2.88 11.75 22.69
CA LYS A 141 -2.58 12.88 21.80
C LYS A 141 -2.77 12.57 20.30
N CYS A 142 -3.67 11.66 19.95
CA CYS A 142 -3.94 11.33 18.55
C CYS A 142 -4.54 12.54 17.81
N ARG A 143 -3.85 13.04 16.78
CA ARG A 143 -4.29 14.21 15.97
C ARG A 143 -5.68 14.05 15.36
N LEU A 144 -6.06 12.81 15.03
CA LEU A 144 -7.33 12.48 14.38
C LEU A 144 -8.45 12.14 15.38
N LYS A 145 -8.15 12.11 16.69
CA LYS A 145 -9.12 11.77 17.75
C LYS A 145 -9.93 10.50 17.47
N CYS A 146 -9.27 9.47 16.93
CA CYS A 146 -9.91 8.18 16.59
C CYS A 146 -10.66 7.58 17.80
N SER A 147 -10.10 7.80 19.00
CA SER A 147 -10.79 8.25 20.21
C SER A 147 -12.30 8.20 20.28
N GLU A 148 -12.84 9.24 19.68
CA GLU A 148 -14.20 9.73 19.82
C GLU A 148 -15.08 9.16 18.71
N ALA A 149 -14.47 8.80 17.57
CA ALA A 149 -15.18 8.39 16.35
C ALA A 149 -15.46 6.88 16.27
N PHE A 150 -14.60 6.04 16.85
CA PHE A 150 -14.71 4.58 16.78
C PHE A 150 -14.68 3.97 18.16
N THR A 151 -15.52 2.97 18.39
CA THR A 151 -15.47 2.16 19.62
C THR A 151 -14.21 1.29 19.67
N LEU A 152 -13.86 0.77 20.84
CA LEU A 152 -12.69 -0.13 20.97
C LEU A 152 -12.85 -1.40 20.14
N GLU A 153 -14.06 -1.96 20.09
CA GLU A 153 -14.38 -3.16 19.31
C GLU A 153 -14.23 -2.93 17.80
N GLU A 154 -14.74 -1.82 17.28
CA GLU A 154 -14.58 -1.45 15.87
C GLU A 154 -13.12 -1.27 15.50
N ARG A 155 -12.31 -0.69 16.39
CA ARG A 155 -10.87 -0.57 16.17
C ARG A 155 -10.21 -1.93 16.12
N GLU A 156 -10.60 -2.87 16.97
CA GLU A 156 -10.09 -4.25 16.97
C GLU A 156 -10.44 -4.99 15.69
N GLN A 157 -11.67 -4.83 15.22
CA GLN A 157 -12.08 -5.38 13.93
C GLN A 157 -11.31 -4.74 12.77
N LEU A 158 -11.14 -3.41 12.76
CA LEU A 158 -10.36 -2.69 11.75
C LEU A 158 -8.89 -3.11 11.76
N PHE A 159 -8.30 -3.26 12.95
CA PHE A 159 -6.92 -3.69 13.12
C PHE A 159 -6.73 -5.13 12.63
N THR A 160 -7.58 -6.04 13.08
CA THR A 160 -7.53 -7.46 12.73
C THR A 160 -7.77 -7.67 11.23
N SER A 161 -8.75 -6.98 10.64
CA SER A 161 -9.01 -7.05 9.21
C SER A 161 -7.85 -6.48 8.40
N TYR A 162 -7.26 -5.36 8.83
CA TYR A 162 -6.14 -4.73 8.14
C TYR A 162 -4.90 -5.65 8.09
N TYR A 163 -4.53 -6.28 9.20
CA TYR A 163 -3.35 -7.15 9.26
C TYR A 163 -3.59 -8.57 8.71
N LYS A 164 -4.84 -8.95 8.46
CA LYS A 164 -5.19 -10.17 7.71
C LYS A 164 -5.02 -10.01 6.20
N LEU A 165 -4.98 -8.79 5.66
CA LEU A 165 -4.86 -8.56 4.24
C LEU A 165 -3.47 -8.94 3.71
N ASP A 166 -3.41 -9.45 2.48
CA ASP A 166 -2.15 -9.64 1.79
C ASP A 166 -1.48 -8.28 1.51
N ILE A 167 -0.15 -8.27 1.39
CA ILE A 167 0.66 -7.06 1.19
C ILE A 167 0.14 -6.25 0.00
N ASN A 168 -0.23 -6.94 -1.07
CA ASN A 168 -0.81 -6.33 -2.27
C ASN A 168 -2.16 -5.66 -1.99
N SER A 169 -3.02 -6.32 -1.21
CA SER A 169 -4.32 -5.79 -0.80
C SER A 169 -4.19 -4.61 0.16
N MET A 170 -3.19 -4.62 1.05
CA MET A 170 -2.89 -3.49 1.94
C MET A 170 -2.48 -2.25 1.13
N LEU A 171 -1.64 -2.43 0.12
CA LEU A 171 -1.23 -1.36 -0.81
C LEU A 171 -2.42 -0.77 -1.58
N GLN A 172 -3.32 -1.62 -2.08
CA GLN A 172 -4.54 -1.17 -2.76
C GLN A 172 -5.46 -0.37 -1.82
N MET A 173 -5.68 -0.85 -0.60
CA MET A 173 -6.46 -0.15 0.43
C MET A 173 -5.90 1.24 0.76
N LEU A 174 -4.57 1.35 0.87
CA LEU A 174 -3.90 2.63 1.12
C LEU A 174 -4.11 3.60 -0.07
N CYS A 175 -4.01 3.08 -1.29
CA CYS A 175 -4.16 3.85 -2.53
C CYS A 175 -5.61 4.37 -2.69
N ILE A 176 -6.61 3.54 -2.41
CA ILE A 176 -8.03 3.91 -2.49
C ILE A 176 -8.33 5.05 -1.50
N LYS A 177 -7.87 4.97 -0.25
CA LYS A 177 -8.10 6.03 0.75
C LYS A 177 -7.46 7.36 0.34
N VAL A 178 -6.26 7.35 -0.23
CA VAL A 178 -5.59 8.56 -0.72
C VAL A 178 -6.32 9.15 -1.94
N CYS A 179 -6.79 8.31 -2.86
CA CYS A 179 -7.58 8.74 -4.01
C CYS A 179 -8.94 9.33 -3.61
N HIS A 180 -9.62 8.73 -2.62
CA HIS A 180 -10.92 9.23 -2.15
C HIS A 180 -10.80 10.60 -1.46
N LEU A 181 -9.83 10.76 -0.55
CA LEU A 181 -9.55 12.05 0.10
C LEU A 181 -9.13 13.12 -0.92
N GLY A 182 -8.41 12.72 -1.98
CA GLY A 182 -8.10 13.60 -3.11
C GLY A 182 -9.35 14.06 -3.86
N SER A 183 -10.30 13.15 -4.10
CA SER A 183 -11.52 13.47 -4.86
C SER A 183 -12.43 14.46 -4.12
N GLU A 184 -12.58 14.35 -2.81
CA GLU A 184 -13.41 15.28 -2.03
C GLU A 184 -12.80 16.69 -1.97
N LEU A 185 -11.47 16.79 -1.84
CA LEU A 185 -10.76 18.06 -1.91
C LEU A 185 -10.89 18.69 -3.30
N VAL A 186 -10.75 17.90 -4.36
CA VAL A 186 -10.91 18.38 -5.75
C VAL A 186 -12.34 18.84 -6.00
N GLN A 187 -13.35 18.09 -5.55
CA GLN A 187 -14.75 18.49 -5.66
C GLN A 187 -15.05 19.77 -4.87
N SER A 188 -14.49 19.93 -3.68
CA SER A 188 -14.64 21.15 -2.87
C SER A 188 -14.03 22.37 -3.56
N ILE A 189 -12.85 22.23 -4.17
CA ILE A 189 -12.19 23.31 -4.93
C ILE A 189 -13.01 23.69 -6.18
N ILE A 190 -13.54 22.69 -6.91
CA ILE A 190 -14.39 22.93 -8.08
C ILE A 190 -15.66 23.67 -7.67
N LYS A 191 -16.30 23.27 -6.56
CA LYS A 191 -17.51 23.91 -6.02
C LYS A 191 -17.24 25.36 -5.61
N LEU A 192 -16.12 25.65 -4.95
CA LEU A 192 -15.70 27.02 -4.61
C LEU A 192 -15.43 27.88 -5.84
N ARG A 193 -14.81 27.33 -6.89
CA ARG A 193 -14.63 28.05 -8.16
C ARG A 193 -15.95 28.35 -8.87
N LEU A 194 -16.86 27.38 -8.91
CA LEU A 194 -18.20 27.56 -9.49
C LEU A 194 -19.00 28.65 -8.78
N ILE A 195 -18.97 28.68 -7.44
CA ILE A 195 -19.62 29.73 -6.65
C ILE A 195 -18.99 31.11 -6.95
N SER A 196 -17.66 31.18 -7.05
CA SER A 196 -16.98 32.44 -7.39
C SER A 196 -17.28 32.96 -8.79
N THR A 197 -17.58 32.08 -9.75
CA THR A 197 -17.95 32.48 -11.13
C THR A 197 -19.44 32.80 -11.28
N LEU A 198 -20.29 32.22 -10.43
CA LEU A 198 -21.74 32.40 -10.49
C LEU A 198 -22.25 33.54 -9.62
N LEU A 199 -21.42 34.12 -8.74
CA LEU A 199 -21.72 35.45 -8.20
C LEU A 199 -21.50 36.46 -9.33
N PRO A 200 -22.57 37.03 -9.92
CA PRO A 200 -22.39 38.16 -10.80
C PRO A 200 -21.66 39.22 -9.99
N LEU A 201 -20.57 39.74 -10.56
CA LEU A 201 -19.95 40.97 -10.11
C LEU A 201 -21.00 42.07 -10.30
N GLY A 202 -21.93 42.16 -9.33
CA GLY A 202 -22.85 43.27 -9.19
C GLY A 202 -22.00 44.51 -9.23
N GLU A 203 -22.25 45.32 -10.25
CA GLU A 203 -21.55 46.55 -10.56
C GLU A 203 -21.20 47.28 -9.26
N ASN A 204 -19.90 47.46 -9.02
CA ASN A 204 -19.41 48.31 -7.95
C ASN A 204 -19.93 49.73 -8.21
N LYS A 205 -21.11 50.04 -7.68
CA LYS A 205 -21.41 51.41 -7.27
C LYS A 205 -20.48 51.67 -6.08
N PRO A 206 -19.51 52.59 -6.20
CA PRO A 206 -18.78 53.03 -5.03
C PRO A 206 -19.80 53.68 -4.11
N LEU A 207 -20.21 52.96 -3.06
CA LEU A 207 -20.87 53.58 -1.93
C LEU A 207 -19.81 54.48 -1.31
N PHE A 208 -19.92 55.75 -1.69
CA PHE A 208 -19.25 56.90 -1.13
C PHE A 208 -19.45 56.82 0.38
N VAL A 209 -18.45 56.30 1.09
CA VAL A 209 -18.40 56.32 2.55
C VAL A 209 -18.21 57.79 2.91
N LYS A 210 -19.33 58.48 3.16
CA LYS A 210 -19.29 59.78 3.80
C LYS A 210 -18.62 59.59 5.14
N GLU A 211 -17.47 60.24 5.28
CA GLU A 211 -16.82 60.54 6.54
C GLU A 211 -17.87 61.00 7.55
N LEU A 212 -18.13 60.17 8.55
CA LEU A 212 -18.51 60.68 9.86
C LEU A 212 -17.20 61.06 10.54
N SER A 213 -16.72 62.24 10.16
CA SER A 213 -15.91 63.04 11.03
C SER A 213 -16.77 63.47 12.23
N SER A 214 -16.03 63.76 13.30
CA SER A 214 -16.43 64.63 14.39
C SER A 214 -17.04 63.95 15.63
N ASN A 215 -16.29 64.16 16.72
CA ASN A 215 -16.80 64.69 17.98
C ASN A 215 -17.10 63.69 19.10
N CYS A 216 -16.14 63.58 20.03
CA CYS A 216 -16.23 64.15 21.39
C CYS A 216 -15.57 63.22 22.42
N ILE A 217 -14.46 63.61 23.06
CA ILE A 217 -14.31 64.44 24.28
C ILE A 217 -14.00 63.54 25.50
N THR A 218 -12.81 63.81 26.06
CA THR A 218 -12.26 63.55 27.41
C THR A 218 -12.30 62.15 28.00
#